data_AF-A0A1T4JSG9-F1
#
_entry.id   AF-A0A1T4JSG9-F1
#
_cell.length_a   1.000
_cell.length_b   1.000
_cell.length_c   1.000
_cell.angle_alpha   90.00
_cell.angle_beta   90.00
_cell.angle_gamma   90.00
#
_symmetry.space_group_name_H-M   'P 1'
#
loop_
_entity.id
_entity.type
_entity.pdbx_description
1 polymer ?
#
loop_
_entity_poly.entity_id
_entity_poly.type
_entity_poly.pdbx_seq_one_letter_code
_entity_poly.pdbx_strand_id
1 'polypeptide(L)'
;MVKYLFVLTSSPKDFFCEQTLVAIASLRDHNPNAFVTVLTDDKTAATLTGNRAALKDAADEVKVLELDEKLSPMLRSRYLKTVMRNVIDGDFLYMDSDIAVVGDLSIPSEWNGGIYAVLDFHTNLHKAINRKKILNNAKMLGFSPILNDEIFNGGVMFAPDTIECRHFFEKWHELWLYCVSKNFPYDMASLAEANFHFGYIMQKMPGGWNCQLAYGNRFLPTAKILHFFGSRIIDTRGIPVPKSMDIFLPKILRKDFYTNLKNIPVHVGADKRISINAYYDEVILHAKDAFEFQTKKVGAPGAYIIRSYAFAKSLAWIYKKAPILLKPLEWLGKLFKPE
;
A
#
# COMPACT_ATOMS: atom_id res chain seq x y z
N MET A 1 19.58 -13.46 0.43
CA MET A 1 19.09 -12.38 -0.45
C MET A 1 17.71 -12.00 0.03
N VAL A 2 17.40 -10.71 0.18
CA VAL A 2 16.07 -10.24 0.59
C VAL A 2 15.16 -10.17 -0.63
N LYS A 3 13.93 -10.68 -0.50
CA LYS A 3 12.87 -10.58 -1.51
C LYS A 3 11.99 -9.34 -1.27
N TYR A 4 11.57 -8.67 -2.33
CA TYR A 4 10.56 -7.61 -2.30
C TYR A 4 9.22 -8.22 -2.67
N LEU A 5 8.37 -8.42 -1.66
CA LEU A 5 7.17 -9.23 -1.76
C LEU A 5 5.91 -8.37 -1.94
N PHE A 6 5.15 -8.68 -2.99
CA PHE A 6 3.79 -8.17 -3.18
C PHE A 6 2.79 -9.30 -3.06
N VAL A 7 1.65 -9.04 -2.40
CA VAL A 7 0.50 -9.95 -2.37
C VAL A 7 -0.56 -9.42 -3.32
N LEU A 8 -0.97 -10.23 -4.29
CA LEU A 8 -1.96 -9.84 -5.29
C LEU A 8 -3.18 -10.76 -5.28
N THR A 9 -4.35 -10.16 -5.09
CA THR A 9 -5.62 -10.74 -5.52
C THR A 9 -6.30 -9.73 -6.45
N SER A 10 -6.53 -10.11 -7.70
CA SER A 10 -7.02 -9.19 -8.74
C SER A 10 -7.77 -9.92 -9.84
N SER A 11 -8.66 -9.19 -10.49
CA SER A 11 -9.39 -9.58 -11.68
C SER A 11 -9.34 -8.46 -12.73
N PRO A 12 -9.73 -8.73 -14.00
CA PRO A 12 -9.84 -7.68 -15.02
C PRO A 12 -10.80 -6.53 -14.65
N LYS A 13 -11.69 -6.73 -13.65
CA LYS A 13 -12.68 -5.73 -13.22
C LYS A 13 -12.10 -4.65 -12.30
N ASP A 14 -11.00 -4.93 -11.60
CA ASP A 14 -10.30 -4.00 -10.70
C ASP A 14 -8.98 -3.52 -11.32
N PHE A 15 -8.24 -2.66 -10.63
CA PHE A 15 -6.97 -2.11 -11.12
C PHE A 15 -5.75 -2.50 -10.24
N PHE A 16 -5.89 -3.56 -9.42
CA PHE A 16 -4.84 -3.94 -8.46
C PHE A 16 -3.59 -4.51 -9.14
N CYS A 17 -3.75 -5.15 -10.31
CA CYS A 17 -2.63 -5.58 -11.15
C CYS A 17 -1.81 -4.37 -11.62
N GLU A 18 -2.49 -3.33 -12.10
CA GLU A 18 -1.88 -2.09 -12.60
C GLU A 18 -1.21 -1.31 -11.46
N GLN A 19 -1.81 -1.27 -10.27
CA GLN A 19 -1.15 -0.72 -9.08
C GLN A 19 0.13 -1.47 -8.71
N THR A 20 0.11 -2.81 -8.76
CA THR A 20 1.29 -3.63 -8.47
C THR A 20 2.39 -3.39 -9.49
N LEU A 21 2.05 -3.26 -10.79
CA LEU A 21 3.02 -2.88 -11.82
C LEU A 21 3.64 -1.51 -11.56
N VAL A 22 2.85 -0.51 -11.18
CA VAL A 22 3.34 0.82 -10.80
C VAL A 22 4.26 0.75 -9.58
N ALA A 23 3.91 -0.04 -8.56
CA ALA A 23 4.73 -0.24 -7.38
C ALA A 23 6.08 -0.89 -7.74
N ILE A 24 6.09 -1.94 -8.58
CA ILE A 24 7.31 -2.60 -9.05
C ILE A 24 8.16 -1.67 -9.92
N ALA A 25 7.54 -0.87 -10.80
CA ALA A 25 8.24 0.10 -11.63
C ALA A 25 8.99 1.11 -10.75
N SER A 26 8.28 1.72 -9.79
CA SER A 26 8.87 2.66 -8.83
C SER A 26 9.97 2.00 -7.97
N LEU A 27 9.81 0.72 -7.61
CA LEU A 27 10.83 -0.03 -6.88
C LEU A 27 12.14 -0.12 -7.68
N ARG A 28 12.05 -0.49 -8.96
CA ARG A 28 13.23 -0.69 -9.83
C ARG A 28 13.93 0.61 -10.19
N ASP A 29 13.23 1.74 -10.23
CA ASP A 29 13.87 3.06 -10.43
C ASP A 29 14.85 3.41 -9.29
N HIS A 30 14.63 2.89 -8.08
CA HIS A 30 15.47 3.14 -6.91
C HIS A 30 16.27 1.91 -6.42
N ASN A 31 15.88 0.71 -6.83
CA ASN A 31 16.46 -0.57 -6.41
C ASN A 31 16.56 -1.50 -7.63
N PRO A 32 17.47 -1.22 -8.58
CA PRO A 32 17.48 -1.87 -9.91
C PRO A 32 17.69 -3.39 -9.83
N ASN A 33 18.33 -3.89 -8.76
CA ASN A 33 18.62 -5.31 -8.56
C ASN A 33 17.64 -6.01 -7.60
N ALA A 34 16.53 -5.37 -7.24
CA ALA A 34 15.55 -5.92 -6.30
C ALA A 34 15.01 -7.29 -6.76
N PHE A 35 15.06 -8.34 -5.95
CA PHE A 35 14.41 -9.60 -6.31
C PHE A 35 12.91 -9.52 -5.99
N VAL A 36 12.05 -9.45 -7.01
CA VAL A 36 10.62 -9.23 -6.86
C VAL A 36 9.86 -10.56 -6.83
N THR A 37 9.15 -10.81 -5.73
CA THR A 37 8.25 -11.95 -5.60
C THR A 37 6.80 -11.46 -5.57
N VAL A 38 5.93 -12.07 -6.37
CA VAL A 38 4.48 -11.88 -6.32
C VAL A 38 3.83 -13.14 -5.77
N LEU A 39 3.23 -13.06 -4.58
CA LEU A 39 2.38 -14.09 -4.01
C LEU A 39 0.93 -13.83 -4.43
N THR A 40 0.32 -14.77 -5.13
CA THR A 40 -1.03 -14.64 -5.70
C THR A 40 -1.86 -15.90 -5.49
N ASP A 41 -3.17 -15.77 -5.64
CA ASP A 41 -4.10 -16.89 -5.65
C ASP A 41 -4.35 -17.43 -7.08
N ASP A 42 -4.83 -18.68 -7.18
CA ASP A 42 -5.09 -19.39 -8.44
C ASP A 42 -6.01 -18.62 -9.41
N LYS A 43 -7.13 -18.08 -8.93
CA LYS A 43 -8.05 -17.25 -9.74
C LYS A 43 -7.37 -16.02 -10.31
N THR A 44 -6.56 -15.33 -9.51
CA THR A 44 -5.80 -14.17 -9.99
C THR A 44 -4.76 -14.60 -11.02
N ALA A 45 -4.00 -15.66 -10.77
CA ALA A 45 -2.97 -16.17 -11.67
C ALA A 45 -3.53 -16.53 -13.06
N ALA A 46 -4.72 -17.14 -13.11
CA ALA A 46 -5.41 -17.46 -14.36
C ALA A 46 -5.74 -16.21 -15.22
N THR A 47 -5.81 -15.03 -14.61
CA THR A 47 -6.08 -13.76 -15.30
C THR A 47 -4.80 -13.03 -15.74
N LEU A 48 -3.61 -13.52 -15.42
CA LEU A 48 -2.33 -12.91 -15.80
C LEU A 48 -1.96 -13.30 -17.24
N THR A 49 -2.81 -12.85 -18.17
CA THR A 49 -2.73 -13.06 -19.62
C THR A 49 -2.92 -11.73 -20.36
N GLY A 50 -2.59 -11.66 -21.65
CA GLY A 50 -2.63 -10.41 -22.42
C GLY A 50 -1.76 -9.32 -21.78
N ASN A 51 -2.27 -8.08 -21.68
CA ASN A 51 -1.55 -6.98 -21.02
C ASN A 51 -1.19 -7.27 -19.55
N ARG A 52 -1.99 -8.08 -18.84
CA ARG A 52 -1.69 -8.45 -17.43
C ARG A 52 -0.54 -9.44 -17.33
N ALA A 53 -0.13 -10.08 -18.43
CA ALA A 53 1.02 -10.99 -18.44
C ALA A 53 2.33 -10.26 -18.11
N ALA A 54 2.42 -8.95 -18.37
CA ALA A 54 3.58 -8.13 -18.05
C ALA A 54 3.98 -8.19 -16.56
N LEU A 55 3.03 -8.48 -15.66
CA LEU A 55 3.34 -8.67 -14.24
C LEU A 55 4.21 -9.92 -13.99
N LYS A 56 3.99 -10.99 -14.75
CA LYS A 56 4.83 -12.20 -14.67
C LYS A 56 6.24 -11.92 -15.16
N ASP A 57 6.38 -11.09 -16.19
CA ASP A 57 7.67 -10.70 -16.73
C ASP A 57 8.41 -9.75 -15.80
N ALA A 58 7.68 -8.86 -15.11
CA ALA A 58 8.21 -7.91 -14.12
C ALA A 58 8.68 -8.58 -12.82
N ALA A 59 8.07 -9.70 -12.44
CA ALA A 59 8.47 -10.48 -11.27
C ALA A 59 9.68 -11.38 -11.58
N ASP A 60 10.48 -11.66 -10.56
CA ASP A 60 11.50 -12.70 -10.59
C ASP A 60 10.90 -14.05 -10.16
N GLU A 61 9.88 -14.01 -9.30
CA GLU A 61 9.16 -15.18 -8.80
C GLU A 61 7.66 -14.88 -8.71
N VAL A 62 6.83 -15.76 -9.25
CA VAL A 62 5.37 -15.74 -9.03
C VAL A 62 4.98 -17.01 -8.29
N LYS A 63 4.60 -16.87 -7.02
CA LYS A 63 4.12 -17.98 -6.20
C LYS A 63 2.60 -17.99 -6.19
N VAL A 64 2.01 -19.10 -6.63
CA VAL A 64 0.55 -19.27 -6.70
C VAL A 64 0.11 -20.21 -5.59
N LEU A 65 -0.90 -19.82 -4.81
CA LEU A 65 -1.59 -20.70 -3.87
C LEU A 65 -2.98 -21.03 -4.40
N GLU A 66 -3.31 -22.32 -4.40
CA GLU A 66 -4.67 -22.78 -4.60
C GLU A 66 -5.48 -22.53 -3.32
N LEU A 67 -6.53 -21.74 -3.43
CA LEU A 67 -7.38 -21.36 -2.30
C LEU A 67 -8.84 -21.74 -2.57
N ASP A 68 -9.60 -22.04 -1.51
CA ASP A 68 -11.03 -22.38 -1.60
C ASP A 68 -11.79 -21.38 -2.48
N GLU A 69 -12.52 -21.93 -3.46
CA GLU A 69 -13.27 -21.16 -4.44
C GLU A 69 -14.33 -20.24 -3.83
N LYS A 70 -14.86 -20.59 -2.65
CA LYS A 70 -15.89 -19.84 -1.92
C LYS A 70 -15.35 -18.56 -1.28
N LEU A 71 -14.04 -18.43 -1.13
CA LEU A 71 -13.45 -17.24 -0.55
C LEU A 71 -13.67 -16.04 -1.48
N SER A 72 -14.21 -14.96 -0.91
CA SER A 72 -14.31 -13.68 -1.61
C SER A 72 -12.92 -13.12 -1.93
N PRO A 73 -12.77 -12.22 -2.92
CA PRO A 73 -11.48 -11.59 -3.24
C PRO A 73 -10.79 -10.94 -2.01
N MET A 74 -11.57 -10.34 -1.11
CA MET A 74 -11.06 -9.76 0.13
C MET A 74 -10.45 -10.85 1.04
N LEU A 75 -11.16 -11.97 1.22
CA LEU A 75 -10.69 -13.07 2.06
C LEU A 75 -9.45 -13.73 1.47
N ARG A 76 -9.39 -13.90 0.14
CA ARG A 76 -8.21 -14.43 -0.56
C ARG A 76 -6.99 -13.53 -0.34
N SER A 77 -7.14 -12.22 -0.54
CA SER A 77 -6.08 -11.25 -0.27
C SER A 77 -5.55 -11.34 1.16
N ARG A 78 -6.44 -11.43 2.16
CA ARG A 78 -6.04 -11.52 3.58
C ARG A 78 -5.50 -12.89 3.97
N TYR A 79 -5.98 -13.95 3.35
CA TYR A 79 -5.39 -15.28 3.47
C TYR A 79 -3.93 -15.24 3.02
N LEU A 80 -3.65 -14.82 1.79
CA LEU A 80 -2.29 -14.71 1.25
C LEU A 80 -1.38 -13.87 2.15
N LYS A 81 -1.85 -12.70 2.59
CA LYS A 81 -1.10 -11.78 3.44
C LYS A 81 -0.74 -12.37 4.81
N THR A 82 -1.64 -13.12 5.42
CA THR A 82 -1.40 -13.70 6.75
C THR A 82 -0.57 -14.99 6.70
N VAL A 83 -0.55 -15.72 5.58
CA VAL A 83 0.30 -16.93 5.42
C VAL A 83 1.67 -16.65 4.82
N MET A 84 1.91 -15.44 4.31
CA MET A 84 3.02 -15.16 3.39
C MET A 84 4.41 -15.61 3.89
N ARG A 85 4.70 -15.47 5.19
CA ARG A 85 5.99 -15.90 5.75
C ARG A 85 6.22 -17.39 5.71
N ASN A 86 5.14 -18.17 5.82
CA ASN A 86 5.19 -19.63 5.84
C ASN A 86 5.15 -20.24 4.44
N VAL A 87 4.93 -19.42 3.41
CA VAL A 87 4.95 -19.87 2.02
C VAL A 87 6.12 -19.31 1.24
N ILE A 88 6.70 -18.17 1.63
CA ILE A 88 7.89 -17.62 0.97
C ILE A 88 9.13 -18.09 1.74
N ASP A 89 10.18 -18.47 1.03
CA ASP A 89 11.48 -18.77 1.61
C ASP A 89 12.45 -17.59 1.43
N GLY A 90 13.30 -17.37 2.43
CA GLY A 90 14.23 -16.25 2.54
C GLY A 90 13.60 -14.96 3.07
N ASP A 91 14.39 -14.08 3.68
CA ASP A 91 13.95 -12.79 4.22
C ASP A 91 13.16 -11.98 3.17
N PHE A 92 12.12 -11.26 3.58
CA PHE A 92 11.44 -10.34 2.69
C PHE A 92 11.08 -9.00 3.31
N LEU A 93 10.94 -8.00 2.44
CA LEU A 93 10.18 -6.78 2.68
C LEU A 93 8.85 -6.89 1.93
N TYR A 94 7.77 -7.08 2.67
CA TYR A 94 6.41 -7.06 2.14
C TYR A 94 5.91 -5.63 1.98
N MET A 95 5.18 -5.38 0.89
CA MET A 95 4.54 -4.10 0.57
C MET A 95 3.13 -4.31 -0.02
N ASP A 96 2.17 -3.50 0.42
CA ASP A 96 0.87 -3.38 -0.24
C ASP A 96 1.04 -2.84 -1.68
N SER A 97 0.09 -3.12 -2.57
CA SER A 97 0.16 -2.68 -3.97
C SER A 97 -0.13 -1.19 -4.18
N ASP A 98 -0.76 -0.51 -3.21
CA ASP A 98 -1.11 0.91 -3.30
C ASP A 98 0.01 1.84 -2.77
N ILE A 99 1.20 1.64 -3.32
CA ILE A 99 2.40 2.39 -2.96
C ILE A 99 3.13 2.98 -4.18
N ALA A 100 4.07 3.87 -3.91
CA ALA A 100 5.20 4.15 -4.78
C ALA A 100 6.49 4.14 -3.95
N VAL A 101 7.51 3.41 -4.41
CA VAL A 101 8.86 3.46 -3.85
C VAL A 101 9.56 4.69 -4.41
N VAL A 102 10.17 5.48 -3.54
CA VAL A 102 10.76 6.79 -3.85
C VAL A 102 12.15 6.95 -3.25
N GLY A 103 12.80 5.84 -2.92
CA GLY A 103 14.14 5.80 -2.37
C GLY A 103 14.70 4.38 -2.25
N ASP A 104 15.97 4.30 -1.88
CA ASP A 104 16.68 3.04 -1.63
C ASP A 104 16.03 2.25 -0.48
N LEU A 105 15.86 0.94 -0.67
CA LEU A 105 15.28 -0.01 0.28
C LEU A 105 16.28 -1.08 0.70
N SER A 106 17.57 -0.76 0.71
CA SER A 106 18.59 -1.60 1.32
C SER A 106 18.25 -1.86 2.79
N ILE A 107 18.06 -3.12 3.14
CA ILE A 107 17.67 -3.52 4.50
C ILE A 107 18.83 -3.28 5.46
N PRO A 108 18.64 -2.49 6.53
CA PRO A 108 19.67 -2.26 7.53
C PRO A 108 20.04 -3.55 8.26
N SER A 109 21.33 -3.77 8.53
CA SER A 109 21.83 -4.99 9.20
C SER A 109 21.27 -5.18 10.62
N GLU A 110 20.90 -4.08 11.28
CA GLU A 110 20.27 -4.11 12.60
C GLU A 110 18.88 -4.75 12.58
N TRP A 111 18.26 -4.93 11.40
CA TRP A 111 16.96 -5.59 11.28
C TRP A 111 17.04 -7.10 11.20
N ASN A 112 18.25 -7.66 11.05
CA ASN A 112 18.46 -9.09 10.93
C ASN A 112 17.79 -9.85 12.09
N GLY A 113 16.94 -10.82 11.76
CA GLY A 113 16.22 -11.66 12.73
C GLY A 113 15.02 -10.99 13.43
N GLY A 114 14.76 -9.70 13.24
CA GLY A 114 13.59 -9.02 13.80
C GLY A 114 12.46 -8.77 12.79
N ILE A 115 11.22 -8.70 13.27
CA ILE A 115 10.05 -8.30 12.45
C ILE A 115 9.85 -6.80 12.59
N TYR A 116 9.85 -6.05 11.49
CA TYR A 116 9.76 -4.59 11.54
C TYR A 116 8.57 -4.07 10.75
N ALA A 117 7.88 -3.08 11.32
CA ALA A 117 6.82 -2.34 10.64
C ALA A 117 6.71 -0.92 11.21
N VAL A 118 6.03 -0.02 10.48
CA VAL A 118 5.77 1.34 10.96
C VAL A 118 4.47 1.37 11.76
N LEU A 119 4.40 2.20 12.80
CA LEU A 119 3.17 2.39 13.57
C LEU A 119 2.02 2.88 12.68
N ASP A 120 0.81 2.38 12.93
CA ASP A 120 -0.41 2.86 12.29
C ASP A 120 -0.64 4.34 12.61
N PHE A 121 -0.98 5.14 11.60
CA PHE A 121 -1.05 6.60 11.65
C PHE A 121 0.23 7.30 12.12
N HIS A 122 1.37 6.59 12.15
CA HIS A 122 2.64 7.05 12.71
C HIS A 122 2.56 7.51 14.17
N THR A 123 1.64 6.97 14.96
CA THR A 123 1.47 7.40 16.36
C THR A 123 1.12 6.24 17.26
N ASN A 124 1.44 6.37 18.54
CA ASN A 124 1.01 5.42 19.55
C ASN A 124 -0.52 5.42 19.71
N LEU A 125 -1.06 4.29 20.16
CA LEU A 125 -2.50 4.05 20.22
C LEU A 125 -3.24 5.08 21.08
N HIS A 126 -2.67 5.54 22.20
CA HIS A 126 -3.29 6.56 23.06
C HIS A 126 -3.56 7.89 22.33
N LYS A 127 -2.79 8.21 21.28
CA LYS A 127 -2.94 9.41 20.44
C LYS A 127 -3.64 9.14 19.11
N ALA A 128 -3.89 7.87 18.77
CA ALA A 128 -4.44 7.50 17.48
C ALA A 128 -5.90 7.95 17.33
N ILE A 129 -6.23 8.55 16.19
CA ILE A 129 -7.59 9.04 15.88
C ILE A 129 -8.66 7.95 15.93
N ASN A 130 -8.26 6.69 15.71
CA ASN A 130 -9.13 5.53 15.71
C ASN A 130 -9.00 4.67 16.98
N ARG A 131 -8.35 5.17 18.05
CA ARG A 131 -8.14 4.46 19.32
C ARG A 131 -9.39 3.75 19.82
N LYS A 132 -10.50 4.49 19.92
CA LYS A 132 -11.77 3.94 20.42
C LYS A 132 -12.26 2.77 19.56
N LYS A 133 -12.10 2.86 18.23
CA LYS A 133 -12.46 1.79 17.30
C LYS A 133 -11.59 0.56 17.51
N ILE A 134 -10.27 0.73 17.63
CA ILE A 134 -9.33 -0.39 17.88
C ILE A 134 -9.69 -1.11 19.18
N LEU A 135 -9.84 -0.37 20.29
CA LEU A 135 -10.14 -0.95 21.60
C LEU A 135 -11.50 -1.65 21.63
N ASN A 136 -12.52 -1.08 20.97
CA ASN A 136 -13.82 -1.72 20.86
C ASN A 136 -13.76 -3.02 20.04
N ASN A 137 -13.00 -3.03 18.94
CA ASN A 137 -12.83 -4.24 18.14
C ASN A 137 -12.10 -5.33 18.92
N ALA A 138 -11.03 -4.99 19.64
CA ALA A 138 -10.30 -5.95 20.48
C ALA A 138 -11.23 -6.55 21.55
N LYS A 139 -11.99 -5.70 22.26
CA LYS A 139 -12.99 -6.15 23.24
C LYS A 139 -14.05 -7.07 22.62
N MET A 140 -14.57 -6.71 21.45
CA MET A 140 -15.57 -7.50 20.72
C MET A 140 -15.03 -8.89 20.33
N LEU A 141 -13.74 -8.96 19.95
CA LEU A 141 -13.08 -10.21 19.56
C LEU A 141 -12.63 -11.05 20.75
N GLY A 142 -12.69 -10.51 21.98
CA GLY A 142 -12.13 -11.15 23.17
C GLY A 142 -10.60 -11.14 23.18
N PHE A 143 -9.99 -10.19 22.47
CA PHE A 143 -8.54 -10.03 22.38
C PHE A 143 -7.97 -9.33 23.60
N SER A 144 -6.67 -9.55 23.77
CA SER A 144 -5.89 -9.11 24.92
C SER A 144 -5.80 -7.58 24.99
N PRO A 145 -5.60 -7.01 26.19
CA PRO A 145 -5.36 -5.58 26.31
C PRO A 145 -4.07 -5.19 25.58
N ILE A 146 -4.10 -4.04 24.91
CA ILE A 146 -2.93 -3.48 24.21
C ILE A 146 -2.12 -2.68 25.23
N LEU A 147 -1.06 -3.29 25.79
CA LEU A 147 -0.26 -2.73 26.88
C LEU A 147 0.95 -1.93 26.39
N ASN A 148 1.57 -2.33 25.28
CA ASN A 148 2.75 -1.65 24.72
C ASN A 148 2.41 -0.34 23.98
N ASP A 149 1.12 -0.06 23.77
CA ASP A 149 0.61 1.16 23.13
C ASP A 149 1.13 1.38 21.69
N GLU A 150 1.62 0.32 21.06
CA GLU A 150 2.16 0.29 19.70
C GLU A 150 1.35 -0.66 18.83
N ILE A 151 0.71 -0.10 17.81
CA ILE A 151 -0.03 -0.84 16.78
C ILE A 151 0.63 -0.55 15.45
N PHE A 152 0.99 -1.61 14.73
CA PHE A 152 1.70 -1.51 13.47
C PHE A 152 0.73 -1.51 12.28
N ASN A 153 1.05 -0.68 11.29
CA ASN A 153 0.37 -0.71 10.00
C ASN A 153 0.81 -1.97 9.24
N GLY A 154 -0.15 -2.71 8.71
CA GLY A 154 0.13 -3.95 7.99
C GLY A 154 0.62 -3.76 6.55
N GLY A 155 0.81 -2.54 6.04
CA GLY A 155 1.07 -2.30 4.62
C GLY A 155 2.52 -2.33 4.16
N VAL A 156 3.47 -2.25 5.10
CA VAL A 156 4.89 -2.53 4.83
C VAL A 156 5.48 -3.25 6.03
N MET A 157 6.11 -4.40 5.80
CA MET A 157 6.65 -5.24 6.87
C MET A 157 7.92 -5.96 6.42
N PHE A 158 9.01 -5.81 7.17
CA PHE A 158 10.16 -6.70 7.03
C PHE A 158 9.95 -7.94 7.90
N ALA A 159 10.15 -9.12 7.32
CA ALA A 159 10.01 -10.39 8.01
C ALA A 159 11.19 -11.31 7.62
N PRO A 160 12.05 -11.70 8.58
CA PRO A 160 13.17 -12.58 8.34
C PRO A 160 12.69 -14.03 8.28
N ASP A 161 13.45 -14.90 7.61
CA ASP A 161 13.16 -16.33 7.55
C ASP A 161 13.73 -17.08 8.76
N THR A 162 13.18 -16.76 9.94
CA THR A 162 13.49 -17.44 11.21
C THR A 162 12.32 -18.30 11.68
N ILE A 163 12.62 -19.30 12.51
CA ILE A 163 11.59 -20.18 13.10
C ILE A 163 10.58 -19.35 13.90
N GLU A 164 11.06 -18.37 14.67
CA GLU A 164 10.24 -17.48 15.47
C GLU A 164 9.30 -16.64 14.59
N CYS A 165 9.79 -16.13 13.47
CA CYS A 165 8.97 -15.37 12.53
C CYS A 165 7.91 -16.26 11.86
N ARG A 166 8.25 -17.49 11.49
CA ARG A 166 7.29 -18.46 10.96
C ARG A 166 6.16 -18.76 11.95
N HIS A 167 6.50 -19.08 13.20
CA HIS A 167 5.50 -19.27 14.26
C HIS A 167 4.64 -18.03 14.51
N PHE A 168 5.21 -16.82 14.45
CA PHE A 168 4.45 -15.58 14.56
C PHE A 168 3.39 -15.47 13.46
N PHE A 169 3.75 -15.76 12.21
CA PHE A 169 2.83 -15.72 11.08
C PHE A 169 1.79 -16.85 11.11
N GLU A 170 2.15 -18.03 11.62
CA GLU A 170 1.18 -19.11 11.87
C GLU A 170 0.11 -18.64 12.86
N LYS A 171 0.52 -18.02 13.97
CA LYS A 171 -0.41 -17.45 14.95
C LYS A 171 -1.23 -16.31 14.37
N TRP A 172 -0.63 -15.43 13.57
CA TRP A 172 -1.36 -14.35 12.89
C TRP A 172 -2.45 -14.91 11.97
N HIS A 173 -2.13 -15.94 11.19
CA HIS A 173 -3.10 -16.60 10.32
C HIS A 173 -4.22 -17.28 11.10
N GLU A 174 -3.89 -18.03 12.16
CA GLU A 174 -4.87 -18.66 13.07
C GLU A 174 -5.85 -17.62 13.65
N LEU A 175 -5.32 -16.52 14.19
CA LEU A 175 -6.13 -15.45 14.76
C LEU A 175 -6.96 -14.72 13.70
N TRP A 176 -6.45 -14.60 12.47
CA TRP A 176 -7.23 -14.05 11.36
C TRP A 176 -8.38 -14.98 10.98
N LEU A 177 -8.18 -16.31 10.93
CA LEU A 177 -9.28 -17.27 10.72
C LEU A 177 -10.33 -17.17 11.83
N TYR A 178 -9.91 -16.99 13.08
CA TYR A 178 -10.83 -16.70 14.18
C TYR A 178 -11.62 -15.41 13.93
N CYS A 179 -10.97 -14.32 13.54
CA CYS A 179 -11.62 -13.06 13.17
C CYS A 179 -12.66 -13.25 12.04
N VAL A 180 -12.34 -14.06 11.02
CA VAL A 180 -13.28 -14.43 9.96
C VAL A 180 -14.49 -15.16 10.52
N SER A 181 -14.30 -16.10 11.47
CA SER A 181 -15.42 -16.80 12.13
C SER A 181 -16.35 -15.87 12.92
N LYS A 182 -15.85 -14.70 13.32
CA LYS A 182 -16.60 -13.62 13.99
C LYS A 182 -17.13 -12.55 13.03
N ASN A 183 -17.12 -12.81 11.72
CA ASN A 183 -17.51 -11.87 10.67
C ASN A 183 -16.73 -10.54 10.71
N PHE A 184 -15.46 -10.60 11.11
CA PHE A 184 -14.53 -9.47 11.16
C PHE A 184 -13.27 -9.76 10.34
N PRO A 185 -13.32 -9.81 9.00
CA PRO A 185 -12.26 -10.37 8.17
C PRO A 185 -11.01 -9.47 8.00
N TYR A 186 -10.80 -8.49 8.89
CA TYR A 186 -9.68 -7.55 8.84
C TYR A 186 -8.45 -8.11 9.58
N ASP A 187 -7.27 -7.91 9.01
CA ASP A 187 -6.00 -8.52 9.41
C ASP A 187 -5.23 -7.77 10.51
N MET A 188 -5.43 -6.45 10.66
CA MET A 188 -4.63 -5.68 11.63
C MET A 188 -4.99 -5.99 13.09
N ALA A 189 -6.24 -6.40 13.38
CA ALA A 189 -6.62 -6.79 14.73
C ALA A 189 -5.95 -8.10 15.15
N SER A 190 -5.93 -9.10 14.27
CA SER A 190 -5.24 -10.37 14.52
C SER A 190 -3.72 -10.20 14.53
N LEU A 191 -3.17 -9.24 13.77
CA LEU A 191 -1.74 -8.91 13.83
C LEU A 191 -1.35 -8.36 15.21
N ALA A 192 -2.13 -7.42 15.74
CA ALA A 192 -1.89 -6.86 17.06
C ALA A 192 -1.99 -7.93 18.17
N GLU A 193 -2.95 -8.84 18.07
CA GLU A 193 -3.09 -9.94 19.01
C GLU A 193 -1.95 -10.97 18.87
N ALA A 194 -1.52 -11.30 17.65
CA ALA A 194 -0.34 -12.13 17.44
C ALA A 194 0.90 -11.50 18.08
N ASN A 195 1.08 -10.19 17.95
CA ASN A 195 2.18 -9.48 18.60
C ASN A 195 2.11 -9.58 20.14
N PHE A 196 0.91 -9.48 20.72
CA PHE A 196 0.72 -9.73 22.15
C PHE A 196 1.17 -11.14 22.57
N HIS A 197 0.75 -12.18 21.83
CA HIS A 197 1.07 -13.58 22.14
C HIS A 197 2.57 -13.89 22.14
N PHE A 198 3.35 -13.12 21.39
CA PHE A 198 4.80 -13.26 21.31
C PHE A 198 5.54 -12.30 22.26
N GLY A 199 4.85 -11.54 23.10
CA GLY A 199 5.50 -10.58 24.01
C GLY A 199 6.02 -9.33 23.29
N TYR A 200 5.30 -8.88 22.26
CA TYR A 200 5.57 -7.68 21.48
C TYR A 200 6.88 -7.72 20.67
N ILE A 201 7.16 -8.83 19.98
CA ILE A 201 8.39 -9.02 19.18
C ILE A 201 8.52 -8.07 17.98
N MET A 202 7.42 -7.50 17.49
CA MET A 202 7.47 -6.56 16.38
C MET A 202 8.16 -5.27 16.81
N GLN A 203 9.09 -4.80 15.98
CA GLN A 203 9.89 -3.62 16.21
C GLN A 203 9.51 -2.48 15.27
N LYS A 204 9.78 -1.26 15.74
CA LYS A 204 9.42 -0.04 15.04
C LYS A 204 10.40 0.29 13.92
N MET A 205 9.86 0.38 12.71
CA MET A 205 10.53 0.87 11.52
C MET A 205 10.45 2.42 11.45
N PRO A 206 11.46 3.11 10.89
CA PRO A 206 11.38 4.56 10.67
C PRO A 206 10.22 4.91 9.73
N GLY A 207 9.50 6.01 10.03
CA GLY A 207 8.26 6.37 9.32
C GLY A 207 8.41 6.55 7.81
N GLY A 208 9.61 6.90 7.31
CA GLY A 208 9.89 7.03 5.87
C GLY A 208 9.72 5.72 5.08
N TRP A 209 9.84 4.56 5.72
CA TRP A 209 9.64 3.25 5.08
C TRP A 209 8.18 2.87 4.86
N ASN A 210 7.24 3.62 5.42
CA ASN A 210 5.81 3.48 5.14
C ASN A 210 5.15 4.84 5.38
N CYS A 211 5.44 5.81 4.52
CA CYS A 211 4.89 7.15 4.60
C CYS A 211 3.41 7.14 4.20
N GLN A 212 2.56 6.72 5.14
CA GLN A 212 1.10 6.79 5.09
C GLN A 212 0.63 8.22 4.81
N LEU A 213 0.40 8.59 3.54
CA LEU A 213 0.34 9.99 3.10
C LEU A 213 -0.69 10.86 3.84
N ALA A 214 -1.83 10.27 4.22
CA ALA A 214 -2.87 10.95 5.00
C ALA A 214 -2.41 11.39 6.40
N TYR A 215 -1.35 10.77 6.95
CA TYR A 215 -0.92 10.92 8.35
C TYR A 215 0.59 11.12 8.52
N GLY A 216 1.36 10.94 7.45
CA GLY A 216 2.80 10.84 7.45
C GLY A 216 3.52 12.03 6.83
N ASN A 217 2.89 13.20 6.65
CA ASN A 217 3.52 14.33 5.95
C ASN A 217 4.90 14.71 6.52
N ARG A 218 5.12 14.58 7.83
CA ARG A 218 6.43 14.83 8.46
C ARG A 218 7.55 13.86 8.00
N PHE A 219 7.18 12.70 7.46
CA PHE A 219 8.11 11.71 6.92
C PHE A 219 8.28 11.81 5.41
N LEU A 220 7.52 12.68 4.73
CA LEU A 220 7.64 12.86 3.28
C LEU A 220 9.08 13.20 2.85
N PRO A 221 9.82 14.12 3.52
CA PRO A 221 11.20 14.42 3.13
C PRO A 221 12.14 13.21 3.19
N THR A 222 11.91 12.31 4.15
CA THR A 222 12.70 11.09 4.37
C THR A 222 12.02 9.84 3.81
N ALA A 223 10.96 10.00 3.01
CA ALA A 223 10.19 8.89 2.49
C ALA A 223 11.05 8.05 1.55
N LYS A 224 10.98 6.73 1.78
CA LYS A 224 11.45 5.67 0.90
C LYS A 224 10.26 4.96 0.24
N ILE A 225 9.12 4.89 0.92
CA ILE A 225 7.85 4.36 0.39
C ILE A 225 6.73 5.34 0.70
N LEU A 226 6.03 5.80 -0.34
CA LEU A 226 4.77 6.52 -0.22
C LEU A 226 3.64 5.51 -0.22
N HIS A 227 2.80 5.54 0.82
CA HIS A 227 1.66 4.64 0.92
C HIS A 227 0.38 5.46 0.79
N PHE A 228 -0.43 5.14 -0.24
CA PHE A 228 -1.66 5.86 -0.56
C PHE A 228 -2.81 5.57 0.41
N PHE A 229 -2.56 4.78 1.46
CA PHE A 229 -3.44 4.57 2.59
C PHE A 229 -4.05 5.88 3.09
N GLY A 230 -5.38 5.87 3.20
CA GLY A 230 -6.15 7.04 3.65
C GLY A 230 -6.30 8.15 2.62
N SER A 231 -5.46 8.24 1.59
CA SER A 231 -5.53 9.29 0.55
C SER A 231 -6.40 8.94 -0.66
N ARG A 232 -6.87 7.68 -0.77
CA ARG A 232 -7.84 7.13 -1.74
C ARG A 232 -7.55 7.47 -3.20
N ILE A 233 -7.49 6.44 -4.04
CA ILE A 233 -7.61 6.63 -5.49
C ILE A 233 -8.99 7.22 -5.81
N ILE A 234 -9.01 8.36 -6.50
CA ILE A 234 -10.20 9.16 -6.78
C ILE A 234 -10.71 8.85 -8.18
N ASP A 235 -11.98 8.49 -8.28
CA ASP A 235 -12.68 8.27 -9.56
C ASP A 235 -13.17 9.60 -10.14
N THR A 236 -12.49 10.07 -11.19
CA THR A 236 -12.81 11.28 -11.94
C THR A 236 -13.97 11.08 -12.90
N ARG A 237 -14.41 9.84 -13.15
CA ARG A 237 -15.42 9.46 -14.16
C ARG A 237 -15.11 9.97 -15.57
N GLY A 238 -13.82 10.03 -15.92
CA GLY A 238 -13.38 10.54 -17.22
C GLY A 238 -13.51 12.06 -17.37
N ILE A 239 -13.89 12.79 -16.31
CA ILE A 239 -13.84 14.24 -16.31
C ILE A 239 -12.37 14.66 -16.36
N PRO A 240 -11.95 15.46 -17.35
CA PRO A 240 -10.57 15.94 -17.44
C PRO A 240 -10.17 16.68 -16.16
N VAL A 241 -9.00 16.34 -15.61
CA VAL A 241 -8.43 17.04 -14.45
C VAL A 241 -7.54 18.17 -14.97
N PRO A 242 -7.90 19.45 -14.75
CA PRO A 242 -7.04 20.56 -15.15
C PRO A 242 -5.70 20.52 -14.41
N LYS A 243 -4.61 20.94 -15.05
CA LYS A 243 -3.26 20.97 -14.43
C LYS A 243 -3.23 21.72 -13.09
N SER A 244 -4.08 22.74 -12.91
CA SER A 244 -4.19 23.48 -11.64
C SER A 244 -4.72 22.63 -10.48
N MET A 245 -5.40 21.52 -10.75
CA MET A 245 -5.91 20.58 -9.76
C MET A 245 -4.89 19.51 -9.37
N ASP A 246 -3.71 19.44 -10.00
CA ASP A 246 -2.64 18.50 -9.65
C ASP A 246 -2.20 18.68 -8.18
N ILE A 247 -2.35 19.90 -7.63
CA ILE A 247 -2.12 20.19 -6.21
C ILE A 247 -3.12 19.49 -5.27
N PHE A 248 -4.33 19.20 -5.70
CA PHE A 248 -5.34 18.51 -4.86
C PHE A 248 -5.44 17.03 -5.18
N LEU A 249 -5.18 16.67 -6.45
CA LEU A 249 -5.31 15.34 -6.99
C LEU A 249 -4.10 15.03 -7.89
N PRO A 250 -2.94 14.70 -7.29
CA PRO A 250 -1.78 14.19 -8.02
C PRO A 250 -2.17 13.06 -8.98
N LYS A 251 -1.48 12.99 -10.14
CA LYS A 251 -1.81 12.05 -11.23
C LYS A 251 -1.89 10.59 -10.75
N ILE A 252 -0.98 10.18 -9.87
CA ILE A 252 -0.92 8.82 -9.30
C ILE A 252 -2.10 8.47 -8.37
N LEU A 253 -2.86 9.45 -7.89
CA LEU A 253 -4.08 9.23 -7.09
C LEU A 253 -5.36 9.22 -7.93
N ARG A 254 -5.26 9.30 -9.26
CA ARG A 254 -6.40 9.28 -10.16
C ARG A 254 -6.74 7.86 -10.57
N LYS A 255 -8.02 7.49 -10.53
CA LYS A 255 -8.46 6.16 -10.97
C LYS A 255 -8.19 5.94 -12.45
N ASP A 256 -8.38 6.98 -13.27
CA ASP A 256 -8.12 6.94 -14.70
C ASP A 256 -6.65 6.67 -15.03
N PHE A 257 -5.70 7.05 -14.16
CA PHE A 257 -4.30 6.64 -14.30
C PHE A 257 -4.19 5.11 -14.38
N TYR A 258 -4.79 4.37 -13.44
CA TYR A 258 -4.71 2.91 -13.45
C TYR A 258 -5.67 2.25 -14.44
N THR A 259 -6.87 2.79 -14.66
CA THR A 259 -7.81 2.16 -15.60
C THR A 259 -7.39 2.33 -17.05
N ASN A 260 -6.70 3.42 -17.39
CA ASN A 260 -6.15 3.60 -18.74
C ASN A 260 -4.96 2.66 -18.96
N LEU A 261 -4.12 2.45 -17.93
CA LEU A 261 -2.97 1.53 -17.97
C LEU A 261 -3.36 0.11 -18.40
N LYS A 262 -4.57 -0.36 -18.08
CA LYS A 262 -5.10 -1.67 -18.53
C LYS A 262 -4.97 -1.91 -20.03
N ASN A 263 -5.08 -0.85 -20.83
CA ASN A 263 -5.10 -0.91 -22.29
C ASN A 263 -3.79 -0.47 -22.93
N ILE A 264 -2.77 -0.18 -22.13
CA ILE A 264 -1.46 0.26 -22.60
C ILE A 264 -0.49 -0.92 -22.46
N PRO A 265 0.22 -1.32 -23.53
CA PRO A 265 1.26 -2.31 -23.43
C PRO A 265 2.33 -1.87 -22.42
N VAL A 266 2.71 -2.79 -21.53
CA VAL A 266 3.79 -2.57 -20.57
C VAL A 266 5.00 -3.34 -21.05
N HIS A 267 6.12 -2.64 -21.25
CA HIS A 267 7.38 -3.26 -21.66
C HIS A 267 8.23 -3.55 -20.43
N VAL A 268 8.68 -4.80 -20.31
CA VAL A 268 9.64 -5.22 -19.28
C VAL A 268 10.95 -5.56 -19.97
N GLY A 269 12.00 -4.81 -19.62
CA GLY A 269 13.35 -5.02 -20.14
C GLY A 269 13.98 -6.32 -19.61
N ALA A 270 15.07 -6.74 -20.23
CA ALA A 270 15.85 -7.90 -19.77
C ALA A 270 16.44 -7.69 -18.35
N ASP A 271 16.66 -6.44 -17.96
CA ASP A 271 17.06 -5.99 -16.63
C ASP A 271 15.88 -5.88 -15.64
N LYS A 272 14.68 -6.35 -16.03
CA LYS A 272 13.42 -6.24 -15.28
C LYS A 272 12.93 -4.81 -15.06
N ARG A 273 13.52 -3.81 -15.72
CA ARG A 273 13.00 -2.44 -15.69
C ARG A 273 11.67 -2.38 -16.43
N ILE A 274 10.70 -1.70 -15.84
CA ILE A 274 9.39 -1.50 -16.44
C ILE A 274 9.38 -0.13 -17.12
N SER A 275 8.97 -0.09 -18.39
CA SER A 275 8.61 1.15 -19.08
C SER A 275 7.21 0.98 -19.67
N ILE A 276 6.36 1.97 -19.43
CA ILE A 276 4.98 1.97 -19.89
C ILE A 276 4.85 2.93 -21.07
N ASN A 277 5.17 4.20 -20.83
CA ASN A 277 5.39 5.26 -21.81
C ASN A 277 5.87 6.52 -21.05
N ALA A 278 6.29 7.53 -21.80
CA ALA A 278 6.82 8.78 -21.23
C ALA A 278 5.93 9.41 -20.16
N TYR A 279 4.60 9.38 -20.31
CA TYR A 279 3.68 9.96 -19.33
C TYR A 279 3.65 9.17 -18.00
N TYR A 280 3.56 7.85 -18.06
CA TYR A 280 3.51 7.03 -16.84
C TYR A 280 4.87 7.01 -16.15
N ASP A 281 5.94 6.84 -16.92
CA ASP A 281 7.30 6.78 -16.41
C ASP A 281 7.66 8.10 -15.69
N GLU A 282 7.28 9.27 -16.25
CA GLU A 282 7.43 10.58 -15.59
C GLU A 282 6.64 10.67 -14.27
N VAL A 283 5.37 10.23 -14.26
CA VAL A 283 4.53 10.30 -13.05
C VAL A 283 5.05 9.40 -11.93
N ILE A 284 5.57 8.22 -12.29
CA ILE A 284 6.11 7.25 -11.34
C ILE A 284 7.42 7.79 -10.74
N LEU A 285 8.36 8.21 -11.59
CA LEU A 285 9.67 8.72 -11.17
C LEU A 285 9.54 9.95 -10.25
N HIS A 286 8.59 10.84 -10.56
CA HIS A 286 8.37 12.10 -9.83
C HIS A 286 7.22 12.03 -8.81
N ALA A 287 6.84 10.83 -8.36
CA ALA A 287 5.75 10.66 -7.41
C ALA A 287 5.98 11.46 -6.12
N LYS A 288 7.20 11.40 -5.55
CA LYS A 288 7.56 12.17 -4.34
C LYS A 288 7.49 13.67 -4.57
N ASP A 289 8.05 14.14 -5.68
CA ASP A 289 8.08 15.57 -6.04
C ASP A 289 6.65 16.15 -6.11
N ALA A 290 5.69 15.39 -6.64
CA ALA A 290 4.30 15.82 -6.70
C ALA A 290 3.70 16.07 -5.30
N PHE A 291 4.01 15.22 -4.32
CA PHE A 291 3.55 15.41 -2.94
C PHE A 291 4.35 16.49 -2.21
N GLU A 292 5.65 16.62 -2.46
CA GLU A 292 6.46 17.68 -1.85
C GLU A 292 6.04 19.06 -2.38
N PHE A 293 5.79 19.17 -3.68
CA PHE A 293 5.19 20.34 -4.32
C PHE A 293 3.85 20.69 -3.67
N GLN A 294 2.96 19.70 -3.51
CA GLN A 294 1.69 19.89 -2.83
C GLN A 294 1.90 20.44 -1.41
N THR A 295 2.77 19.83 -0.60
CA THR A 295 3.06 20.29 0.77
C THR A 295 3.65 21.69 0.81
N LYS A 296 4.55 22.02 -0.11
CA LYS A 296 5.18 23.35 -0.23
C LYS A 296 4.14 24.43 -0.50
N LYS A 297 3.13 24.15 -1.33
CA LYS A 297 2.14 25.14 -1.77
C LYS A 297 1.01 25.36 -0.76
N VAL A 298 0.54 24.32 -0.07
CA VAL A 298 -0.60 24.42 0.87
C VAL A 298 -0.19 24.40 2.35
N GLY A 299 1.10 24.22 2.63
CA GLY A 299 1.63 24.00 3.97
C GLY A 299 1.30 22.62 4.54
N ALA A 300 2.00 22.23 5.61
CA ALA A 300 1.79 20.94 6.26
C ALA A 300 0.33 20.73 6.75
N PRO A 301 -0.34 21.70 7.40
CA PRO A 301 -1.74 21.55 7.80
C PRO A 301 -2.69 21.33 6.61
N GLY A 302 -2.49 22.08 5.52
CA GLY A 302 -3.28 21.93 4.30
C GLY A 302 -3.07 20.56 3.65
N ALA A 303 -1.82 20.05 3.67
CA ALA A 303 -1.49 18.76 3.09
C ALA A 303 -2.18 17.61 3.85
N TYR A 304 -2.24 17.67 5.18
CA TYR A 304 -3.02 16.71 5.98
C TYR A 304 -4.51 16.72 5.62
N ILE A 305 -5.09 17.91 5.41
CA ILE A 305 -6.51 18.03 5.01
C ILE A 305 -6.71 17.39 3.63
N ILE A 306 -5.92 17.80 2.62
CA ILE A 306 -6.08 17.36 1.23
C ILE A 306 -5.84 15.86 1.09
N ARG A 307 -4.89 15.28 1.84
CA ARG A 307 -4.59 13.86 1.82
C ARG A 307 -5.50 13.02 2.71
N SER A 308 -6.37 13.65 3.50
CA SER A 308 -7.27 12.92 4.39
C SER A 308 -8.32 12.15 3.60
N TYR A 309 -8.76 11.04 4.19
CA TYR A 309 -9.84 10.23 3.64
C TYR A 309 -11.13 11.04 3.44
N ALA A 310 -11.43 11.96 4.37
CA ALA A 310 -12.62 12.79 4.29
C ALA A 310 -12.57 13.72 3.07
N PHE A 311 -11.44 14.39 2.83
CA PHE A 311 -11.27 15.23 1.65
C PHE A 311 -11.33 14.43 0.37
N ALA A 312 -10.60 13.31 0.29
CA ALA A 312 -10.62 12.44 -0.89
C ALA A 312 -12.05 11.94 -1.22
N LYS A 313 -12.84 11.60 -0.19
CA LYS A 313 -14.26 11.21 -0.34
C LYS A 313 -15.11 12.37 -0.86
N SER A 314 -14.94 13.58 -0.32
CA SER A 314 -15.65 14.78 -0.78
C SER A 314 -15.29 15.14 -2.21
N LEU A 315 -14.00 15.12 -2.57
CA LEU A 315 -13.55 15.40 -3.92
C LEU A 315 -14.08 14.36 -4.92
N ALA A 316 -14.03 13.07 -4.58
CA ALA A 316 -14.65 12.01 -5.39
C ALA A 316 -16.17 12.21 -5.56
N TRP A 317 -16.86 12.67 -4.51
CA TRP A 317 -18.29 12.99 -4.59
C TRP A 317 -18.55 14.17 -5.53
N ILE A 318 -17.73 15.23 -5.48
CA ILE A 318 -17.85 16.40 -6.36
C ILE A 318 -17.72 15.98 -7.82
N TYR A 319 -16.66 15.24 -8.17
CA TYR A 319 -16.48 14.68 -9.52
C TYR A 319 -17.67 13.78 -9.94
N LYS A 320 -18.27 13.06 -8.99
CA LYS A 320 -19.37 12.12 -9.26
C LYS A 320 -20.74 12.77 -9.40
N LYS A 321 -21.06 13.78 -8.59
CA LYS A 321 -22.42 14.27 -8.38
C LYS A 321 -22.62 15.76 -8.64
N ALA A 322 -21.56 16.56 -8.56
CA ALA A 322 -21.67 18.01 -8.63
C ALA A 322 -20.47 18.63 -9.35
N PRO A 323 -20.20 18.27 -10.62
CA PRO A 323 -19.02 18.73 -11.34
C PRO A 323 -18.97 20.25 -11.50
N ILE A 324 -20.11 20.95 -11.42
CA ILE A 324 -20.13 22.42 -11.42
C ILE A 324 -19.38 23.04 -10.23
N LEU A 325 -19.29 22.32 -9.10
CA LEU A 325 -18.52 22.71 -7.91
C LEU A 325 -17.00 22.48 -8.08
N LEU A 326 -16.55 21.93 -9.21
CA LEU A 326 -15.13 21.89 -9.54
C LEU A 326 -14.60 23.28 -9.92
N LYS A 327 -15.41 24.16 -10.52
CA LYS A 327 -14.96 25.48 -10.99
C LYS A 327 -14.28 26.32 -9.88
N PRO A 328 -14.85 26.42 -8.66
CA PRO A 328 -14.17 27.10 -7.55
C PRO A 328 -12.85 26.43 -7.15
N LEU A 329 -12.79 25.09 -7.12
CA LEU A 329 -11.57 24.35 -6.80
C LEU A 329 -10.49 24.54 -7.87
N GLU A 330 -10.88 24.56 -9.14
CA GLU A 330 -9.98 24.86 -10.26
C GLU A 330 -9.41 26.27 -10.16
N TRP A 331 -10.24 27.25 -9.77
CA TRP A 331 -9.80 28.62 -9.53
C TRP A 331 -8.83 28.70 -8.34
N LEU A 332 -9.14 28.03 -7.23
CA LEU A 332 -8.23 27.93 -6.09
C LEU A 332 -6.90 27.28 -6.50
N GLY A 333 -6.94 26.19 -7.26
CA GLY A 333 -5.74 25.53 -7.78
C GLY A 333 -4.88 26.45 -8.65
N LYS A 334 -5.49 27.39 -9.38
CA LYS A 334 -4.75 28.39 -10.17
C LYS A 334 -4.01 29.41 -9.31
N LEU A 335 -4.42 29.64 -8.06
CA LEU A 335 -3.68 30.49 -7.12
C LEU A 335 -2.36 29.84 -6.67
N PHE A 336 -2.26 28.52 -6.79
CA PHE A 336 -1.10 27.74 -6.35
C PHE A 336 -0.22 27.24 -7.51
N LYS A 337 -0.34 27.85 -8.70
CA LYS A 337 0.35 27.39 -9.92
C LYS A 337 1.83 27.02 -9.67
N PRO A 338 2.32 25.93 -10.29
CA PRO A 338 3.75 25.73 -10.43
C PRO A 338 4.30 26.89 -11.26
N GLU A 339 5.35 27.53 -10.76
CA GLU A 339 6.20 28.40 -11.59
C GLU A 339 6.96 27.53 -12.60
#